data_AF-A0A068SSS4-F1
#
_entry.id   AF-A0A068SSS4-F1
#
_cell.length_a   1.000
_cell.length_b   1.000
_cell.length_c   1.000
_cell.angle_alpha   90.00
_cell.angle_beta   90.00
_cell.angle_gamma   90.00
#
_symmetry.space_group_name_H-M   'P 1'
#
loop_
_entity.id
_entity.type
_entity.pdbx_description
1 polymer ?
#
loop_
_entity_poly.entity_id
_entity_poly.type
_entity_poly.pdbx_seq_one_letter_code
_entity_poly.pdbx_strand_id
1 'polypeptide(L)'
;MSRFMYTSHPPDLTLDRHRPRQDRLYVVERDSATSFSGIPSRIARELCQFGSGIAKVADIDDAVAAYRSSIDIKTIVDRLGVSMPTGQQIIRMGVLTPIYGTEKDMKAKFSENAVNKLLDDLMLDLEEQDENDDIVSLDYAFKRAGCRISDIIVGMVNGGIAKRYLSKDPTKIGFARLLVSLREVKAEFAPESPGLKRHEFARTLGLDRATAMAFFESGFFKIGHSEGRVNRRAHDTVTQESFDAFFREHASLAELARGWMQPSKLRTGLTRASILPVWACRERRIATFYRRSDVEAYRGRNC
;
A
#
# COMPACT_ATOMS: atom_id res chain seq x y z
N MET A 1 -35.97 73.21 -2.46
CA MET A 1 -36.41 74.09 -1.35
C MET A 1 -37.59 73.39 -0.70
N SER A 2 -37.62 72.90 0.54
CA SER A 2 -36.83 73.18 1.74
C SER A 2 -36.68 71.91 2.59
N ARG A 3 -35.56 71.82 3.31
CA ARG A 3 -35.32 70.92 4.46
C ARG A 3 -36.17 71.37 5.66
N PHE A 4 -36.58 70.43 6.51
CA PHE A 4 -36.43 70.59 7.96
C PHE A 4 -36.10 69.22 8.58
N MET A 5 -35.07 69.24 9.42
CA MET A 5 -34.64 68.15 10.29
C MET A 5 -35.49 68.11 11.57
N TYR A 6 -35.61 66.93 12.17
CA TYR A 6 -35.59 66.78 13.62
C TYR A 6 -34.68 65.60 13.97
N THR A 7 -33.80 65.83 14.94
CA THR A 7 -32.82 64.91 15.53
C THR A 7 -33.22 64.54 16.96
N SER A 8 -32.49 63.56 17.54
CA SER A 8 -32.40 63.14 18.95
C SER A 8 -33.48 62.13 19.42
N HIS A 9 -33.21 61.07 20.19
CA HIS A 9 -32.06 60.24 20.58
C HIS A 9 -32.67 59.00 21.28
N PRO A 10 -31.92 57.92 21.57
CA PRO A 10 -32.44 56.56 21.76
C PRO A 10 -32.88 56.28 23.21
N PRO A 11 -33.66 55.22 23.48
CA PRO A 11 -33.61 54.55 24.77
C PRO A 11 -32.53 53.47 24.76
N ASP A 12 -31.61 53.62 25.71
CA ASP A 12 -30.51 52.73 26.01
C ASP A 12 -30.96 51.51 26.82
N LEU A 13 -30.32 50.39 26.52
CA LEU A 13 -30.08 49.17 27.29
C LEU A 13 -31.02 48.78 28.46
N THR A 14 -31.71 47.64 28.28
CA THR A 14 -31.63 46.58 29.29
C THR A 14 -31.19 45.29 28.64
N LEU A 15 -30.04 44.78 29.12
CA LEU A 15 -29.63 43.40 28.95
C LEU A 15 -30.74 42.49 29.47
N ASP A 16 -31.25 41.59 28.62
CA ASP A 16 -31.82 40.33 29.10
C ASP A 16 -30.95 39.19 28.57
N ARG A 17 -29.85 38.96 29.30
CA ARG A 17 -29.09 37.72 29.25
C ARG A 17 -29.92 36.66 29.98
N HIS A 18 -29.99 35.48 29.37
CA HIS A 18 -30.68 34.26 29.81
C HIS A 18 -32.15 34.10 29.40
N ARG A 19 -32.37 33.84 28.11
CA ARG A 19 -33.27 32.73 27.76
C ARG A 19 -32.47 31.44 27.70
N PRO A 20 -32.75 30.42 28.53
CA PRO A 20 -32.23 29.09 28.28
C PRO A 20 -32.76 28.64 26.92
N ARG A 21 -31.86 28.10 26.08
CA ARG A 21 -32.26 27.33 24.89
C ARG A 21 -33.21 26.25 25.38
N GLN A 22 -34.50 26.40 25.11
CA GLN A 22 -35.45 25.32 25.35
C GLN A 22 -35.04 24.16 24.44
N ASP A 23 -34.60 23.07 25.06
CA ASP A 23 -34.45 21.77 24.41
C ASP A 23 -35.82 21.33 23.89
N ARG A 24 -36.17 21.78 22.68
CA ARG A 24 -37.35 21.30 21.97
C ARG A 24 -37.02 19.93 21.38
N LEU A 25 -37.50 18.92 22.09
CA LEU A 25 -37.58 17.54 21.62
C LEU A 25 -38.66 17.47 20.54
N TYR A 26 -38.30 17.03 19.33
CA TYR A 26 -39.28 16.70 18.31
C TYR A 26 -39.45 15.18 18.27
N VAL A 27 -40.68 14.71 18.46
CA VAL A 27 -41.03 13.32 18.22
C VAL A 27 -41.20 13.15 16.72
N VAL A 28 -40.33 12.35 16.10
CA VAL A 28 -40.48 11.95 14.70
C VAL A 28 -41.40 10.74 14.67
N GLU A 29 -42.71 10.98 14.59
CA GLU A 29 -43.72 9.93 14.39
C GLU A 29 -43.67 9.40 12.95
N ARG A 30 -43.86 8.09 12.81
CA ARG A 30 -43.61 7.31 11.59
C ARG A 30 -44.49 7.69 10.38
N ASP A 31 -45.54 8.50 10.54
CA ASP A 31 -46.59 8.66 9.52
C ASP A 31 -46.98 10.10 9.15
N SER A 32 -46.24 11.14 9.57
CA SER A 32 -46.52 12.50 9.08
C SER A 32 -45.31 13.09 8.37
N ALA A 33 -45.41 13.16 7.04
CA ALA A 33 -44.53 13.93 6.18
C ALA A 33 -44.72 15.44 6.45
N THR A 34 -44.19 15.94 7.56
CA THR A 34 -44.03 17.39 7.75
C THR A 34 -42.79 17.81 6.96
N SER A 35 -43.02 18.65 5.95
CA SER A 35 -42.03 19.10 4.98
C SER A 35 -40.83 19.78 5.66
N PHE A 36 -39.71 19.07 5.78
CA PHE A 36 -38.40 19.70 6.00
C PHE A 36 -37.94 20.31 4.67
N SER A 37 -38.18 21.62 4.50
CA SER A 37 -37.73 22.35 3.31
C SER A 37 -36.20 22.36 3.26
N GLY A 38 -35.62 21.54 2.38
CA GLY A 38 -34.19 21.55 2.06
C GLY A 38 -33.41 20.27 2.40
N ILE A 39 -34.05 19.25 2.97
CA ILE A 39 -33.43 17.93 3.19
C ILE A 39 -34.01 16.96 2.15
N PRO A 40 -33.19 16.29 1.30
CA PRO A 40 -33.68 15.22 0.45
C PRO A 40 -34.43 14.19 1.29
N SER A 41 -35.66 13.86 0.90
CA SER A 41 -36.60 12.99 1.62
C SER A 41 -36.05 11.62 2.04
N ARG A 42 -34.88 11.22 1.52
CA ARG A 42 -34.16 9.99 1.89
C ARG A 42 -33.28 10.13 3.15
N ILE A 43 -32.75 11.31 3.47
CA ILE A 43 -31.96 11.55 4.70
C ILE A 43 -32.87 11.56 5.94
N ALA A 44 -34.09 12.10 5.79
CA ALA A 44 -35.13 12.02 6.82
C ALA A 44 -35.51 10.55 7.16
N ARG A 45 -35.35 9.63 6.19
CA ARG A 45 -35.62 8.20 6.36
C ARG A 45 -34.53 7.47 7.16
N GLU A 46 -33.26 7.86 7.02
CA GLU A 46 -32.16 7.30 7.83
C GLU A 46 -32.24 7.74 9.30
N LEU A 47 -32.62 8.98 9.57
CA LEU A 47 -32.90 9.44 10.94
C LEU A 47 -34.06 8.66 11.59
N CYS A 48 -34.96 8.07 10.79
CA CYS A 48 -36.05 7.22 11.28
C CYS A 48 -35.68 5.72 11.40
N GLN A 49 -34.58 5.26 10.80
CA GLN A 49 -34.15 3.85 10.86
C GLN A 49 -33.30 3.55 12.10
N PHE A 50 -32.71 4.56 12.74
CA PHE A 50 -32.26 4.47 14.13
C PHE A 50 -33.50 4.56 15.04
N GLY A 51 -34.05 3.40 15.38
CA GLY A 51 -35.38 3.27 15.98
C GLY A 51 -35.67 4.27 17.11
N SER A 52 -36.83 4.94 17.03
CA SER A 52 -37.44 5.78 18.07
C SER A 52 -36.44 6.45 19.03
N GLY A 53 -35.41 7.07 18.47
CA GLY A 53 -34.37 7.76 19.20
C GLY A 53 -34.65 9.24 19.15
N ILE A 54 -34.72 9.88 20.31
CA ILE A 54 -34.66 11.34 20.42
C ILE A 54 -33.30 11.76 19.86
N ALA A 55 -33.28 12.29 18.64
CA ALA A 55 -32.10 12.99 18.10
C ALA A 55 -32.17 14.45 18.54
N LYS A 56 -31.07 14.98 19.11
CA LYS A 56 -31.05 16.41 19.47
C LYS A 56 -31.00 17.22 18.18
N VAL A 57 -31.64 18.38 18.18
CA VAL A 57 -31.59 19.32 17.04
C VAL A 57 -30.15 19.66 16.66
N ALA A 58 -29.26 19.75 17.65
CA ALA A 58 -27.83 19.95 17.43
C ALA A 58 -27.20 18.83 16.57
N ASP A 59 -27.54 17.57 16.83
CA ASP A 59 -27.01 16.43 16.08
C ASP A 59 -27.49 16.44 14.62
N ILE A 60 -28.72 16.92 14.38
CA ILE A 60 -29.30 17.07 13.04
C ILE A 60 -28.64 18.25 12.30
N ASP A 61 -28.46 19.39 12.97
CA ASP A 61 -27.80 20.56 12.40
C ASP A 61 -26.35 20.26 12.04
N ASP A 62 -25.62 19.53 12.90
CA ASP A 62 -24.26 19.07 12.65
C ASP A 62 -24.19 18.09 11.47
N ALA A 63 -25.13 17.14 11.37
CA ALA A 63 -25.21 16.22 10.24
C ALA A 63 -25.53 16.95 8.92
N VAL A 64 -26.43 17.93 8.94
CA VAL A 64 -26.78 18.76 7.77
C VAL A 64 -25.61 19.66 7.37
N ALA A 65 -24.89 20.24 8.32
CA ALA A 65 -23.68 21.03 8.07
C ALA A 65 -22.56 20.15 7.48
N ALA A 66 -22.35 18.95 8.02
CA ALA A 66 -21.41 17.96 7.50
C ALA A 66 -21.79 17.49 6.08
N TYR A 67 -23.09 17.32 5.81
CA TYR A 67 -23.57 16.98 4.46
C TYR A 67 -23.33 18.13 3.47
N ARG A 68 -23.62 19.37 3.85
CA ARG A 68 -23.42 20.55 2.98
C ARG A 68 -21.95 20.82 2.66
N SER A 69 -21.05 20.48 3.58
CA SER A 69 -19.58 20.60 3.41
C SER A 69 -18.92 19.33 2.88
N SER A 70 -19.70 18.35 2.42
CA SER A 70 -19.16 17.11 1.90
C SER A 70 -18.86 17.17 0.41
N ILE A 71 -17.78 16.50 0.02
CA ILE A 71 -17.30 16.45 -1.35
C ILE A 71 -17.34 15.03 -1.91
N ASP A 72 -17.41 14.92 -3.23
CA ASP A 72 -17.36 13.64 -3.93
C ASP A 72 -15.94 13.21 -4.29
N ILE A 73 -15.78 11.95 -4.68
CA ILE A 73 -14.47 11.40 -5.04
C ILE A 73 -13.76 12.14 -6.17
N LYS A 74 -14.51 12.74 -7.12
CA LYS A 74 -13.91 13.48 -8.23
C LYS A 74 -13.23 14.73 -7.69
N THR A 75 -13.93 15.47 -6.83
CA THR A 75 -13.39 16.65 -6.16
C THR A 75 -12.16 16.31 -5.32
N ILE A 76 -12.14 15.16 -4.65
CA ILE A 76 -10.97 14.68 -3.90
C ILE A 76 -9.78 14.44 -4.83
N VAL A 77 -10.00 13.67 -5.91
CA VAL A 77 -8.95 13.31 -6.88
C VAL A 77 -8.35 14.57 -7.53
N ASP A 78 -9.18 15.54 -7.88
CA ASP A 78 -8.75 16.82 -8.46
C ASP A 78 -7.90 17.62 -7.44
N ARG A 79 -8.30 17.69 -6.17
CA ARG A 79 -7.54 18.38 -5.11
C ARG A 79 -6.23 17.68 -4.76
N LEU A 80 -6.26 16.35 -4.66
CA LEU A 80 -5.08 15.55 -4.39
C LEU A 80 -4.12 15.50 -5.60
N GLY A 81 -4.54 15.94 -6.79
CA GLY A 81 -3.71 15.92 -7.99
C GLY A 81 -3.32 14.49 -8.40
N VAL A 82 -4.21 13.52 -8.23
CA VAL A 82 -3.95 12.10 -8.56
C VAL A 82 -4.89 11.59 -9.64
N SER A 83 -4.67 10.36 -10.13
CA SER A 83 -5.63 9.70 -11.01
C SER A 83 -6.83 9.15 -10.24
N MET A 84 -7.99 9.00 -10.90
CA MET A 84 -9.19 8.40 -10.30
C MET A 84 -8.93 6.99 -9.72
N PRO A 85 -8.21 6.07 -10.40
CA PRO A 85 -7.82 4.79 -9.82
C PRO A 85 -6.99 4.93 -8.53
N THR A 86 -6.05 5.87 -8.48
CA THR A 86 -5.24 6.14 -7.28
C THR A 86 -6.12 6.63 -6.13
N GLY A 87 -7.02 7.59 -6.38
CA GLY A 87 -7.94 8.09 -5.36
C GLY A 87 -8.87 7.01 -4.79
N GLN A 88 -9.44 6.16 -5.65
CA GLN A 88 -10.24 5.01 -5.21
C GLN A 88 -9.43 4.06 -4.34
N GLN A 89 -8.16 3.83 -4.68
CA GLN A 89 -7.29 2.95 -3.92
C GLN A 89 -6.94 3.52 -2.54
N ILE A 90 -6.68 4.84 -2.45
CA ILE A 90 -6.46 5.55 -1.17
C ILE A 90 -7.66 5.39 -0.23
N ILE A 91 -8.88 5.55 -0.75
CA ILE A 91 -10.12 5.34 0.01
C ILE A 91 -10.26 3.88 0.45
N ARG A 92 -10.02 2.92 -0.45
CA ARG A 92 -10.07 1.47 -0.11
C ARG A 92 -9.06 1.08 0.95
N MET A 93 -7.92 1.77 1.01
CA MET A 93 -6.88 1.55 2.02
C MET A 93 -7.18 2.25 3.35
N GLY A 94 -8.30 2.98 3.47
CA GLY A 94 -8.75 3.61 4.71
C GLY A 94 -8.07 4.94 5.03
N VAL A 95 -7.28 5.50 4.11
CA VAL A 95 -6.63 6.82 4.30
C VAL A 95 -7.68 7.93 4.38
N LEU A 96 -8.75 7.81 3.59
CA LEU A 96 -9.92 8.69 3.65
C LEU A 96 -11.16 7.83 3.83
N THR A 97 -11.91 8.09 4.90
CA THR A 97 -13.16 7.39 5.20
C THR A 97 -14.36 8.23 4.76
N PRO A 98 -15.34 7.64 4.07
CA PRO A 98 -16.57 8.34 3.75
C PRO A 98 -17.37 8.62 5.02
N ILE A 99 -18.01 9.79 5.09
CA ILE A 99 -18.97 10.12 6.15
C ILE A 99 -20.27 9.34 5.94
N TYR A 100 -20.67 9.15 4.67
CA TYR A 100 -21.89 8.46 4.29
C TYR A 100 -21.78 7.84 2.90
N GLY A 101 -22.74 6.98 2.55
CA GLY A 101 -22.77 6.25 1.27
C GLY A 101 -21.90 5.00 1.24
N THR A 102 -21.83 4.28 2.37
CA THR A 102 -21.24 2.95 2.49
C THR A 102 -22.20 1.83 2.06
N GLU A 103 -23.51 2.14 1.94
CA GLU A 103 -24.52 1.21 1.44
C GLU A 103 -24.51 1.05 -0.08
N LYS A 104 -25.05 -0.08 -0.55
CA LYS A 104 -25.17 -0.40 -1.97
C LYS A 104 -26.02 0.66 -2.67
N ASP A 105 -25.53 1.17 -3.79
CA ASP A 105 -26.15 2.20 -4.64
C ASP A 105 -26.14 3.65 -4.10
N MET A 106 -25.49 3.91 -2.97
CA MET A 106 -25.22 5.28 -2.51
C MET A 106 -23.85 5.79 -2.96
N LYS A 107 -23.79 7.04 -3.43
CA LYS A 107 -22.51 7.67 -3.75
C LYS A 107 -21.80 8.08 -2.46
N ALA A 108 -20.62 7.50 -2.24
CA ALA A 108 -19.76 7.83 -1.12
C ALA A 108 -19.40 9.33 -1.10
N LYS A 109 -19.43 9.91 0.08
CA LYS A 109 -19.18 11.34 0.30
C LYS A 109 -18.26 11.54 1.50
N PHE A 110 -17.42 12.55 1.40
CA PHE A 110 -16.25 12.71 2.26
C PHE A 110 -16.23 14.09 2.87
N SER A 111 -15.63 14.20 4.06
CA SER A 111 -15.40 15.49 4.70
C SER A 111 -14.37 16.27 3.91
N GLU A 112 -14.72 17.49 3.52
CA GLU A 112 -13.74 18.44 2.98
C GLU A 112 -12.60 18.68 3.98
N ASN A 113 -12.92 18.81 5.27
CA ASN A 113 -11.94 19.00 6.33
C ASN A 113 -10.97 17.82 6.45
N ALA A 114 -11.45 16.57 6.32
CA ALA A 114 -10.57 15.40 6.36
C ALA A 114 -9.58 15.37 5.18
N VAL A 115 -10.01 15.84 4.00
CA VAL A 115 -9.16 15.90 2.80
C VAL A 115 -8.12 17.01 2.92
N ASN A 116 -8.51 18.18 3.42
CA ASN A 116 -7.59 19.27 3.69
C ASN A 116 -6.57 18.86 4.78
N LYS A 117 -7.04 18.23 5.86
CA LYS A 117 -6.15 17.70 6.90
C LYS A 117 -5.13 16.70 6.34
N LEU A 118 -5.55 15.79 5.46
CA LEU A 118 -4.61 14.85 4.82
C LEU A 118 -3.55 15.58 3.97
N LEU A 119 -3.94 16.63 3.24
CA LEU A 119 -2.99 17.46 2.49
C LEU A 119 -2.03 18.17 3.45
N ASP A 120 -2.53 18.77 4.53
CA ASP A 120 -1.72 19.46 5.52
C ASP A 120 -0.75 18.49 6.21
N ASP A 121 -1.23 17.33 6.68
CA ASP A 121 -0.42 16.31 7.36
C ASP A 121 0.73 15.78 6.46
N LEU A 122 0.56 15.80 5.14
CA LEU A 122 1.53 15.29 4.18
C LEU A 122 2.39 16.36 3.50
N MET A 123 1.94 17.61 3.46
CA MET A 123 2.53 18.66 2.62
C MET A 123 2.82 19.99 3.35
N LEU A 124 2.26 20.22 4.53
CA LEU A 124 2.48 21.46 5.28
C LEU A 124 3.94 21.55 5.75
N ASP A 125 4.50 22.75 5.70
CA ASP A 125 5.86 23.08 6.16
C ASP A 125 6.99 22.25 5.52
N LEU A 126 6.75 21.65 4.36
CA LEU A 126 7.78 20.96 3.59
C LEU A 126 8.64 21.95 2.80
N GLU A 127 9.96 21.70 2.80
CA GLU A 127 10.90 22.46 1.98
C GLU A 127 10.70 22.19 0.48
N GLU A 128 10.89 23.23 -0.34
CA GLU A 128 10.87 23.08 -1.80
C GLU A 128 12.24 22.63 -2.33
N GLN A 129 12.25 21.62 -3.18
CA GLN A 129 13.46 21.04 -3.76
C GLN A 129 13.27 20.68 -5.24
N ASP A 130 14.40 20.67 -5.96
CA ASP A 130 14.47 20.14 -7.32
C ASP A 130 14.66 18.61 -7.28
N GLU A 131 14.08 17.92 -8.26
CA GLU A 131 14.27 16.47 -8.42
C GLU A 131 15.75 16.14 -8.65
N ASN A 132 16.24 15.08 -8.00
CA ASN A 132 17.59 14.56 -8.17
C ASN A 132 17.58 13.02 -8.09
N ASP A 133 18.75 12.39 -8.04
CA ASP A 133 18.87 10.93 -8.08
C ASP A 133 18.24 10.21 -6.87
N ASP A 134 18.17 10.85 -5.70
CA ASP A 134 17.55 10.30 -4.48
C ASP A 134 16.18 10.89 -4.18
N ILE A 135 15.96 12.17 -4.45
CA ILE A 135 14.69 12.87 -4.20
C ILE A 135 13.89 12.97 -5.50
N VAL A 136 12.79 12.22 -5.57
CA VAL A 136 12.10 11.94 -6.83
C VAL A 136 10.59 12.10 -6.70
N SER A 137 9.91 12.36 -7.82
CA SER A 137 8.45 12.35 -7.90
C SER A 137 7.85 10.98 -7.58
N LEU A 138 6.58 10.97 -7.13
CA LEU A 138 5.84 9.73 -6.83
C LEU A 138 5.75 8.78 -8.04
N ASP A 139 5.58 9.32 -9.25
CA ASP A 139 5.57 8.52 -10.49
C ASP A 139 6.91 7.84 -10.76
N TYR A 140 8.02 8.54 -10.49
CA TYR A 140 9.35 7.97 -10.66
C TYR A 140 9.65 6.92 -9.58
N ALA A 141 9.28 7.20 -8.33
CA ALA A 141 9.37 6.25 -7.23
C ALA A 141 8.58 4.96 -7.50
N PHE A 142 7.33 5.08 -7.99
CA PHE A 142 6.48 3.97 -8.45
C PHE A 142 7.24 3.05 -9.42
N LYS A 143 7.84 3.63 -10.48
CA LYS A 143 8.56 2.87 -11.51
C LYS A 143 9.82 2.18 -10.96
N ARG A 144 10.54 2.84 -10.05
CA ARG A 144 11.85 2.38 -9.56
C ARG A 144 11.76 1.42 -8.37
N ALA A 145 10.75 1.57 -7.53
CA ALA A 145 10.56 0.72 -6.35
C ALA A 145 9.57 -0.43 -6.59
N GLY A 146 8.78 -0.40 -7.66
CA GLY A 146 7.83 -1.47 -7.96
C GLY A 146 6.71 -1.57 -6.90
N CYS A 147 6.22 -0.44 -6.43
CA CYS A 147 5.06 -0.28 -5.54
C CYS A 147 4.03 0.63 -6.20
N ARG A 148 2.80 0.73 -5.70
CA ARG A 148 1.79 1.69 -6.23
C ARG A 148 1.95 3.07 -5.58
N ILE A 149 1.56 4.13 -6.28
CA ILE A 149 1.51 5.49 -5.68
C ILE A 149 0.66 5.52 -4.41
N SER A 150 -0.46 4.79 -4.40
CA SER A 150 -1.29 4.63 -3.20
C SER A 150 -0.53 4.02 -2.02
N ASP A 151 0.35 3.05 -2.29
CA ASP A 151 1.15 2.40 -1.25
C ASP A 151 2.18 3.38 -0.68
N ILE A 152 2.81 4.18 -1.55
CA ILE A 152 3.74 5.25 -1.15
C ILE A 152 3.02 6.26 -0.24
N ILE A 153 1.80 6.68 -0.60
CA ILE A 153 0.99 7.60 0.22
C ILE A 153 0.70 6.99 1.59
N VAL A 154 0.32 5.72 1.65
CA VAL A 154 0.10 5.01 2.92
C VAL A 154 1.40 4.90 3.73
N GLY A 155 2.53 4.64 3.09
CA GLY A 155 3.85 4.63 3.73
C GLY A 155 4.19 5.99 4.35
N MET A 156 3.82 7.09 3.70
CA MET A 156 3.98 8.44 4.27
C MET A 156 3.06 8.67 5.46
N VAL A 157 1.76 8.33 5.34
CA VAL A 157 0.77 8.47 6.42
C VAL A 157 1.16 7.66 7.66
N ASN A 158 1.70 6.46 7.46
CA ASN A 158 2.13 5.58 8.55
C ASN A 158 3.53 5.92 9.10
N GLY A 159 4.23 6.90 8.51
CA GLY A 159 5.56 7.32 8.94
C GLY A 159 6.73 6.44 8.46
N GLY A 160 6.48 5.42 7.63
CA GLY A 160 7.53 4.60 7.01
C GLY A 160 8.36 5.35 5.95
N ILE A 161 7.80 6.44 5.40
CA ILE A 161 8.49 7.37 4.49
C ILE A 161 8.46 8.76 5.13
N ALA A 162 9.58 9.16 5.70
CA ALA A 162 9.70 10.38 6.49
C ALA A 162 10.22 11.56 5.66
N LYS A 163 11.19 11.31 4.77
CA LYS A 163 11.80 12.37 3.96
C LYS A 163 10.93 12.70 2.76
N ARG A 164 10.34 13.90 2.82
CA ARG A 164 9.40 14.44 1.84
C ARG A 164 9.74 15.88 1.56
N TYR A 165 9.52 16.30 0.32
CA TYR A 165 9.76 17.68 -0.13
C TYR A 165 8.66 18.08 -1.12
N LEU A 166 8.61 19.38 -1.45
CA LEU A 166 7.74 19.90 -2.48
C LEU A 166 8.52 20.22 -3.76
N SER A 167 7.96 19.86 -4.90
CA SER A 167 8.46 20.25 -6.21
C SER A 167 8.27 21.76 -6.41
N LYS A 168 9.30 22.41 -6.93
CA LYS A 168 9.27 23.82 -7.38
C LYS A 168 8.43 24.05 -8.64
N ASP A 169 8.12 22.99 -9.38
CA ASP A 169 7.28 23.07 -10.58
C ASP A 169 5.86 23.59 -10.24
N PRO A 170 5.48 24.79 -10.73
CA PRO A 170 4.20 25.41 -10.41
C PRO A 170 3.01 24.77 -11.16
N THR A 171 3.26 23.91 -12.14
CA THR A 171 2.19 23.21 -12.89
C THR A 171 1.61 22.03 -12.12
N LYS A 172 2.35 21.52 -11.13
CA LYS A 172 1.95 20.38 -10.31
C LYS A 172 1.07 20.85 -9.15
N ILE A 173 0.05 20.07 -8.81
CA ILE A 173 -0.87 20.34 -7.69
C ILE A 173 -0.99 19.11 -6.78
N GLY A 174 -1.35 19.33 -5.51
CA GLY A 174 -1.55 18.25 -4.54
C GLY A 174 -0.36 17.30 -4.46
N PHE A 175 -0.63 15.99 -4.39
CA PHE A 175 0.39 14.95 -4.33
C PHE A 175 1.28 14.86 -5.57
N ALA A 176 0.89 15.44 -6.72
CA ALA A 176 1.82 15.54 -7.84
C ALA A 176 3.04 16.43 -7.50
N ARG A 177 2.90 17.37 -6.55
CA ARG A 177 4.04 18.17 -6.04
C ARG A 177 4.94 17.40 -5.09
N LEU A 178 4.49 16.28 -4.50
CA LEU A 178 5.29 15.57 -3.51
C LEU A 178 6.51 14.89 -4.14
N LEU A 179 7.65 15.13 -3.51
CA LEU A 179 8.90 14.42 -3.75
C LEU A 179 9.23 13.56 -2.53
N VAL A 180 9.78 12.38 -2.75
CA VAL A 180 10.11 11.41 -1.70
C VAL A 180 11.53 10.87 -1.90
N SER A 181 12.18 10.47 -0.80
CA SER A 181 13.45 9.74 -0.90
C SER A 181 13.23 8.34 -1.48
N LEU A 182 13.83 8.08 -2.65
CA LEU A 182 13.78 6.80 -3.31
C LEU A 182 14.38 5.69 -2.45
N ARG A 183 15.39 6.00 -1.64
CA ARG A 183 15.98 5.06 -0.70
C ARG A 183 15.00 4.63 0.39
N GLU A 184 14.26 5.57 0.99
CA GLU A 184 13.25 5.25 2.00
C GLU A 184 12.10 4.45 1.39
N VAL A 185 11.62 4.85 0.21
CA VAL A 185 10.59 4.09 -0.52
C VAL A 185 11.05 2.65 -0.77
N LYS A 186 12.28 2.45 -1.25
CA LYS A 186 12.82 1.10 -1.48
C LYS A 186 13.00 0.30 -0.20
N ALA A 187 13.33 0.94 0.92
CA ALA A 187 13.48 0.29 2.20
C ALA A 187 12.12 -0.15 2.77
N GLU A 188 11.13 0.75 2.75
CA GLU A 188 9.76 0.49 3.20
C GLU A 188 9.11 -0.64 2.40
N PHE A 189 9.34 -0.67 1.09
CA PHE A 189 8.80 -1.70 0.21
C PHE A 189 9.81 -2.79 -0.15
N ALA A 190 10.91 -2.91 0.60
CA ALA A 190 11.84 -4.00 0.42
C ALA A 190 11.07 -5.32 0.63
N PRO A 191 11.22 -6.31 -0.26
CA PRO A 191 10.63 -7.62 -0.01
C PRO A 191 11.21 -8.20 1.28
N GLU A 192 10.35 -8.66 2.18
CA GLU A 192 10.76 -9.44 3.36
C GLU A 192 11.48 -10.69 2.87
N SER A 193 12.82 -10.65 2.91
CA SER A 193 13.74 -11.65 2.37
C SER A 193 13.30 -12.21 1.00
N PRO A 194 13.70 -11.59 -0.13
CA PRO A 194 13.29 -12.06 -1.43
C PRO A 194 13.90 -13.44 -1.67
N GLY A 195 13.14 -14.48 -1.37
CA GLY A 195 13.42 -15.80 -1.89
C GLY A 195 13.58 -15.72 -3.40
N LEU A 196 14.36 -16.63 -3.98
CA LEU A 196 14.65 -16.61 -5.40
C LEU A 196 13.40 -16.98 -6.20
N LYS A 197 12.93 -16.06 -7.04
CA LYS A 197 11.90 -16.36 -8.05
C LYS A 197 12.45 -17.37 -9.06
N ARG A 198 11.56 -18.09 -9.75
CA ARG A 198 11.91 -19.06 -10.81
C ARG A 198 13.01 -18.60 -11.78
N HIS A 199 12.94 -17.37 -12.28
CA HIS A 199 13.94 -16.82 -13.21
C HIS A 199 15.26 -16.44 -12.53
N GLU A 200 15.22 -15.98 -11.29
CA GLU A 200 16.41 -15.65 -10.49
C GLU A 200 17.13 -16.92 -10.09
N PHE A 201 16.40 -17.95 -9.66
CA PHE A 201 16.92 -19.28 -9.35
C PHE A 201 17.70 -19.87 -10.53
N ALA A 202 17.13 -19.84 -11.74
CA ALA A 202 17.80 -20.31 -12.95
C ALA A 202 19.10 -19.55 -13.23
N ARG A 203 19.06 -18.22 -13.14
CA ARG A 203 20.22 -17.34 -13.35
C ARG A 203 21.31 -17.56 -12.32
N THR A 204 20.96 -17.66 -11.04
CA THR A 204 21.91 -17.87 -9.93
C THR A 204 22.68 -19.18 -10.11
N LEU A 205 22.03 -20.23 -10.61
CA LEU A 205 22.66 -21.53 -10.83
C LEU A 205 23.31 -21.68 -12.23
N GLY A 206 23.17 -20.69 -13.10
CA GLY A 206 23.63 -20.77 -14.50
C GLY A 206 22.99 -21.92 -15.28
N LEU A 207 21.76 -22.31 -14.92
CA LEU A 207 21.03 -23.40 -15.54
C LEU A 207 20.09 -22.87 -16.64
N ASP A 208 19.86 -23.68 -17.67
CA ASP A 208 18.79 -23.39 -18.62
C ASP A 208 17.42 -23.49 -17.92
N ARG A 209 16.41 -22.85 -18.52
CA ARG A 209 15.09 -22.73 -17.91
C ARG A 209 14.46 -24.09 -17.59
N ALA A 210 14.55 -25.08 -18.48
CA ALA A 210 13.90 -26.38 -18.26
C ALA A 210 14.54 -27.12 -17.09
N THR A 211 15.88 -27.18 -17.08
CA THR A 211 16.66 -27.80 -16.01
C THR A 211 16.44 -27.09 -14.66
N ALA A 212 16.44 -25.76 -14.66
CA ALA A 212 16.20 -24.97 -13.46
C ALA A 212 14.80 -25.19 -12.88
N MET A 213 13.76 -25.32 -13.71
CA MET A 213 12.39 -25.56 -13.22
C MET A 213 12.23 -26.96 -12.65
N ALA A 214 12.79 -27.98 -13.31
CA ALA A 214 12.81 -29.34 -12.76
C ALA A 214 13.54 -29.40 -11.40
N PHE A 215 14.58 -28.58 -11.22
CA PHE A 215 15.26 -28.49 -9.92
C PHE A 215 14.49 -27.67 -8.89
N PHE A 216 13.88 -26.57 -9.29
CA PHE A 216 13.03 -25.75 -8.45
C PHE A 216 11.85 -26.56 -7.87
N GLU A 217 11.25 -27.43 -8.70
CA GLU A 217 10.07 -28.26 -8.36
C GLU A 217 10.46 -29.63 -7.78
N SER A 218 11.75 -29.89 -7.53
CA SER A 218 12.26 -31.19 -7.08
C SER A 218 11.90 -31.56 -5.63
N GLY A 219 11.34 -30.63 -4.85
CA GLY A 219 11.03 -30.83 -3.44
C GLY A 219 12.19 -30.61 -2.47
N PHE A 220 13.40 -30.29 -2.95
CA PHE A 220 14.54 -29.96 -2.08
C PHE A 220 14.45 -28.58 -1.43
N PHE A 221 13.57 -27.72 -1.94
CA PHE A 221 13.47 -26.34 -1.49
C PHE A 221 12.10 -26.07 -0.86
N LYS A 222 12.10 -25.30 0.22
CA LYS A 222 10.88 -24.72 0.78
C LYS A 222 10.38 -23.64 -0.18
N ILE A 223 9.21 -23.90 -0.78
CA ILE A 223 8.52 -22.96 -1.66
C ILE A 223 7.66 -22.03 -0.82
N GLY A 224 8.02 -20.74 -0.84
CA GLY A 224 7.18 -19.66 -0.37
C GLY A 224 6.31 -19.11 -1.50
N HIS A 225 5.25 -18.42 -1.13
CA HIS A 225 4.43 -17.65 -2.07
C HIS A 225 4.67 -16.17 -1.77
N SER A 226 5.17 -15.45 -2.77
CA SER A 226 5.35 -13.99 -2.70
C SER A 226 4.37 -13.33 -3.65
N GLU A 227 3.52 -12.44 -3.13
CA GLU A 227 2.69 -11.60 -3.97
C GLU A 227 3.47 -10.36 -4.43
N GLY A 228 3.54 -10.14 -5.74
CA GLY A 228 4.08 -8.90 -6.26
C GLY A 228 3.17 -7.72 -5.90
N ARG A 229 3.66 -6.73 -5.14
CA ARG A 229 2.82 -5.62 -4.63
C ARG A 229 2.07 -4.82 -5.73
N VAL A 230 2.65 -4.66 -6.92
CA VAL A 230 1.99 -3.93 -8.03
C VAL A 230 0.80 -4.70 -8.62
N ASN A 231 0.98 -5.99 -8.91
CA ASN A 231 -0.01 -6.78 -9.66
C ASN A 231 -0.78 -7.78 -8.78
N ARG A 232 -0.42 -7.89 -7.50
CA ARG A 232 -0.88 -8.92 -6.53
C ARG A 232 -0.86 -10.34 -7.09
N ARG A 233 -0.01 -10.60 -8.07
CA ARG A 233 0.18 -11.95 -8.60
C ARG A 233 1.09 -12.70 -7.65
N ALA A 234 0.58 -13.81 -7.14
CA ALA A 234 1.39 -14.77 -6.40
C ALA A 234 2.44 -15.37 -7.33
N HIS A 235 3.66 -15.43 -6.84
CA HIS A 235 4.77 -16.08 -7.50
C HIS A 235 5.44 -17.02 -6.51
N ASP A 236 5.76 -18.22 -6.98
CA ASP A 236 6.54 -19.17 -6.20
C ASP A 236 7.97 -18.67 -6.06
N THR A 237 8.47 -18.70 -4.84
CA THR A 237 9.85 -18.33 -4.50
C THR A 237 10.48 -19.45 -3.68
N VAL A 238 11.73 -19.76 -3.96
CA VAL A 238 12.54 -20.58 -3.05
C VAL A 238 13.02 -19.67 -1.92
N THR A 239 12.68 -19.99 -0.68
CA THR A 239 13.18 -19.18 0.46
C THR A 239 14.70 -19.18 0.50
N GLN A 240 15.32 -18.03 0.82
CA GLN A 240 16.78 -17.91 0.89
C GLN A 240 17.39 -18.90 1.89
N GLU A 241 16.75 -19.07 3.05
CA GLU A 241 17.17 -20.02 4.09
C GLU A 241 17.26 -21.45 3.54
N SER A 242 16.22 -21.92 2.84
CA SER A 242 16.21 -23.26 2.26
C SER A 242 17.21 -23.42 1.13
N PHE A 243 17.44 -22.36 0.35
CA PHE A 243 18.47 -22.36 -0.70
C PHE A 243 19.85 -22.55 -0.07
N ASP A 244 20.20 -21.72 0.92
CA ASP A 244 21.51 -21.77 1.58
C ASP A 244 21.71 -23.08 2.34
N ALA A 245 20.67 -23.61 2.99
CA ALA A 245 20.73 -24.91 3.64
C ALA A 245 21.08 -26.03 2.65
N PHE A 246 20.44 -26.05 1.47
CA PHE A 246 20.73 -27.05 0.45
C PHE A 246 22.21 -26.99 0.02
N PHE A 247 22.72 -25.81 -0.32
CA PHE A 247 24.10 -25.64 -0.83
C PHE A 247 25.19 -25.75 0.24
N ARG A 248 24.82 -25.65 1.52
CA ARG A 248 25.68 -26.00 2.65
C ARG A 248 25.96 -27.49 2.70
N GLU A 249 24.95 -28.32 2.48
CA GLU A 249 25.06 -29.78 2.56
C GLU A 249 25.41 -30.46 1.24
N HIS A 250 25.07 -29.84 0.11
CA HIS A 250 25.19 -30.40 -1.22
C HIS A 250 26.06 -29.51 -2.10
N ALA A 251 26.72 -30.12 -3.07
CA ALA A 251 27.55 -29.42 -4.04
C ALA A 251 27.44 -30.06 -5.42
N SER A 252 27.67 -29.25 -6.45
CA SER A 252 27.70 -29.77 -7.81
C SER A 252 28.92 -30.68 -8.00
N LEU A 253 28.80 -31.67 -8.88
CA LEU A 253 29.91 -32.53 -9.27
C LEU A 253 31.13 -31.72 -9.76
N ALA A 254 30.89 -30.62 -10.47
CA ALA A 254 31.95 -29.74 -10.96
C ALA A 254 32.68 -29.01 -9.82
N GLU A 255 31.97 -28.59 -8.79
CA GLU A 255 32.55 -27.98 -7.59
C GLU A 255 33.35 -29.02 -6.79
N LEU A 256 32.78 -30.20 -6.55
CA LEU A 256 33.42 -31.27 -5.78
C LEU A 256 34.68 -31.83 -6.44
N ALA A 257 34.73 -31.82 -7.78
CA ALA A 257 35.89 -32.28 -8.54
C ALA A 257 37.00 -31.22 -8.64
N ARG A 258 36.68 -29.94 -8.38
CA ARG A 258 37.57 -28.80 -8.62
C ARG A 258 38.88 -28.96 -7.85
N GLY A 259 40.00 -28.84 -8.57
CA GLY A 259 41.34 -28.95 -7.99
C GLY A 259 41.77 -30.37 -7.59
N TRP A 260 40.95 -31.40 -7.85
CA TRP A 260 41.27 -32.78 -7.53
C TRP A 260 41.34 -33.66 -8.78
N MET A 261 40.26 -33.72 -9.57
CA MET A 261 40.22 -34.54 -10.78
C MET A 261 39.17 -34.04 -11.78
N GLN A 262 39.11 -34.68 -12.95
CA GLN A 262 38.05 -34.37 -13.90
C GLN A 262 36.67 -34.83 -13.38
N PRO A 263 35.60 -34.03 -13.52
CA PRO A 263 34.26 -34.38 -13.06
C PRO A 263 33.74 -35.72 -13.59
N SER A 264 34.07 -36.09 -14.82
CA SER A 264 33.69 -37.38 -15.42
C SER A 264 34.31 -38.58 -14.69
N LYS A 265 35.60 -38.47 -14.32
CA LYS A 265 36.31 -39.50 -13.56
C LYS A 265 35.73 -39.63 -12.16
N LEU A 266 35.45 -38.49 -11.51
CA LEU A 266 34.80 -38.47 -10.19
C LEU A 266 33.44 -39.18 -10.24
N ARG A 267 32.59 -38.85 -11.21
CA ARG A 267 31.29 -39.50 -11.37
C ARG A 267 31.41 -41.02 -11.50
N THR A 268 32.31 -41.51 -12.34
CA THR A 268 32.53 -42.95 -12.51
C THR A 268 33.00 -43.60 -11.21
N GLY A 269 33.89 -42.94 -10.46
CA GLY A 269 34.35 -43.40 -9.14
C GLY A 269 33.21 -43.48 -8.13
N LEU A 270 32.43 -42.41 -7.99
CA LEU A 270 31.26 -42.37 -7.09
C LEU A 270 30.23 -43.44 -7.45
N THR A 271 29.94 -43.64 -8.73
CA THR A 271 29.00 -44.69 -9.18
C THR A 271 29.51 -46.08 -8.84
N ARG A 272 30.81 -46.37 -9.01
CA ARG A 272 31.41 -47.65 -8.62
C ARG A 272 31.40 -47.88 -7.10
N ALA A 273 31.47 -46.79 -6.33
CA ALA A 273 31.32 -46.82 -4.88
C ALA A 273 29.85 -46.78 -4.42
N SER A 274 28.89 -46.93 -5.33
CA SER A 274 27.44 -46.88 -5.06
C SER A 274 26.96 -45.56 -4.41
N ILE A 275 27.71 -44.47 -4.60
CA ILE A 275 27.32 -43.13 -4.18
C ILE A 275 26.51 -42.49 -5.32
N LEU A 276 25.21 -42.35 -5.09
CA LEU A 276 24.27 -41.80 -6.06
C LEU A 276 24.11 -40.28 -5.88
N PRO A 277 23.85 -39.53 -6.97
CA PRO A 277 23.54 -38.12 -6.85
C PRO A 277 22.19 -37.92 -6.14
N VAL A 278 22.10 -36.87 -5.33
CA VAL A 278 20.84 -36.43 -4.72
C VAL A 278 19.91 -35.84 -5.77
N TRP A 279 20.49 -35.17 -6.77
CA TRP A 279 19.76 -34.71 -7.93
C TRP A 279 20.63 -34.76 -9.17
N ALA A 280 20.05 -35.17 -10.30
CA ALA A 280 20.76 -35.23 -11.57
C ALA A 280 19.82 -34.90 -12.73
N CYS A 281 20.18 -33.90 -13.52
CA CYS A 281 19.64 -33.75 -14.86
C CYS A 281 20.38 -34.71 -15.80
N ARG A 282 19.63 -35.62 -16.47
CA ARG A 282 20.20 -36.63 -17.37
C ARG A 282 21.05 -36.01 -18.49
N GLU A 283 20.73 -34.79 -18.91
CA GLU A 283 21.35 -34.12 -20.05
C GLU A 283 22.55 -33.23 -19.69
N ARG A 284 22.71 -32.79 -18.42
CA ARG A 284 23.77 -31.84 -18.03
C ARG A 284 24.54 -32.25 -16.77
N ARG A 285 25.85 -32.50 -16.95
CA ARG A 285 26.81 -32.85 -15.88
C ARG A 285 27.02 -31.76 -14.82
N ILE A 286 26.79 -30.49 -15.19
CA ILE A 286 26.92 -29.32 -14.30
C ILE A 286 25.73 -29.27 -13.32
N ALA A 287 24.63 -29.92 -13.68
CA ALA A 287 23.38 -30.00 -12.94
C ALA A 287 23.28 -31.39 -12.29
N THR A 288 24.33 -31.81 -11.60
CA THR A 288 24.36 -33.06 -10.83
C THR A 288 24.93 -32.75 -9.45
N PHE A 289 24.10 -32.92 -8.42
CA PHE A 289 24.42 -32.59 -7.03
C PHE A 289 24.59 -33.86 -6.20
N TYR A 290 25.60 -33.84 -5.33
CA TYR A 290 25.88 -34.88 -4.36
C TYR A 290 25.93 -34.26 -2.96
N ARG A 291 25.73 -35.08 -1.93
CA ARG A 291 26.06 -34.68 -0.56
C ARG A 291 27.57 -34.50 -0.43
N ARG A 292 27.99 -33.40 0.19
CA ARG A 292 29.42 -33.12 0.43
C ARG A 292 30.06 -34.22 1.26
N SER A 293 29.40 -34.63 2.34
CA SER A 293 29.87 -35.68 3.26
C SER A 293 30.21 -36.99 2.57
N ASP A 294 29.38 -37.43 1.62
CA ASP A 294 29.55 -38.72 0.95
C ASP A 294 30.76 -38.70 0.02
N VAL A 295 30.98 -37.57 -0.67
CA VAL A 295 32.12 -37.39 -1.57
C VAL A 295 33.41 -37.16 -0.79
N GLU A 296 33.36 -36.47 0.36
CA GLU A 296 34.48 -36.33 1.27
C GLU A 296 34.90 -37.67 1.87
N ALA A 297 33.95 -38.49 2.32
CA ALA A 297 34.23 -39.84 2.81
C ALA A 297 34.82 -40.74 1.71
N TYR A 298 34.33 -40.63 0.48
CA TYR A 298 34.92 -41.32 -0.67
C TYR A 298 36.35 -40.86 -0.94
N ARG A 299 36.60 -39.54 -0.89
CA ARG A 299 37.93 -38.96 -1.09
C ARG A 299 38.92 -39.45 -0.04
N GLY A 300 38.52 -39.46 1.24
CA GLY A 300 39.37 -39.93 2.35
C GLY A 300 39.75 -41.41 2.28
N ARG A 301 39.02 -42.23 1.52
CA ARG A 301 39.34 -43.66 1.29
C ARG A 301 40.19 -43.91 0.04
N ASN A 302 40.35 -42.92 -0.82
CA ASN A 302 41.00 -43.04 -2.14
C ASN A 302 42.14 -42.01 -2.34
N CYS A 303 42.57 -41.37 -1.25
CA CYS A 303 43.80 -40.58 -1.14
C CYS A 303 44.71 -41.27 -0.12
#